data_AF-A0A1F8DR46-F1
#
_entry.id   AF-A0A1F8DR46-F1
#
_cell.length_a   1.000
_cell.length_b   1.000
_cell.length_c   1.000
_cell.angle_alpha   90.00
_cell.angle_beta   90.00
_cell.angle_gamma   90.00
#
_symmetry.space_group_name_H-M   'P 1'
#
loop_
_entity.id
_entity.type
_entity.pdbx_description
1 polymer ?
#
loop_
_entity_poly.entity_id
_entity_poly.type
_entity_poly.pdbx_seq_one_letter_code
_entity_poly.pdbx_strand_id
1 'polypeptide(L)'
;MQKIASKTNILSLPLLLRAAKPKLAIEQNLVQLLTVRLKELRMAWNPAAFRGGLMNPRLPVWLLEKLESLITLAETSDWRLSKSLASELDNTIEDIETFDPPFQAALRQASRDVKAGRFVTQEVLEQRYRIRKPSTIMMKGDAVRII
;
A
#
# COMPACT_ATOMS: atom_id res chain seq x y z
N MET A 1 3.41 -36.61 4.63
CA MET A 1 3.84 -35.62 3.62
C MET A 1 2.86 -35.68 2.45
N GLN A 2 2.04 -34.66 2.25
CA GLN A 2 1.21 -34.54 1.05
C GLN A 2 1.65 -33.30 0.27
N LYS A 3 2.02 -33.52 -0.99
CA LYS A 3 2.45 -32.53 -1.97
C LYS A 3 1.22 -32.03 -2.75
N ILE A 4 1.08 -30.70 -2.75
CA ILE A 4 0.73 -29.82 -3.87
C ILE A 4 -0.65 -29.97 -4.51
N ALA A 5 -1.48 -28.96 -4.24
CA ALA A 5 -2.07 -28.16 -5.31
C ALA A 5 -2.09 -26.71 -4.82
N SER A 6 -1.04 -25.95 -5.17
CA SER A 6 -1.11 -24.49 -5.18
C SER A 6 -2.21 -24.13 -6.18
N LYS A 7 -3.44 -23.97 -5.69
CA LYS A 7 -4.50 -23.33 -6.45
C LYS A 7 -4.09 -21.87 -6.57
N THR A 8 -3.30 -21.58 -7.59
CA THR A 8 -3.19 -20.23 -8.13
C THR A 8 -4.60 -19.89 -8.62
N ASN A 9 -5.43 -19.35 -7.73
CA ASN A 9 -6.66 -18.67 -8.11
C ASN A 9 -6.19 -17.43 -8.86
N ILE A 10 -5.91 -17.58 -10.15
CA ILE A 10 -5.63 -16.46 -11.04
C ILE A 10 -6.95 -15.68 -11.09
N LEU A 11 -7.01 -14.63 -10.28
CA LEU A 11 -8.15 -13.74 -10.14
C LEU A 11 -8.11 -12.81 -11.35
N SER A 12 -8.99 -13.03 -12.33
CA SER A 12 -9.15 -12.09 -13.43
C SER A 12 -9.85 -10.81 -12.97
N LEU A 13 -9.10 -9.88 -12.36
CA LEU A 13 -9.62 -8.66 -11.74
C LEU A 13 -10.48 -7.80 -12.69
N PRO A 14 -10.14 -7.64 -13.98
CA PRO A 14 -10.93 -6.91 -14.97
C PRO A 14 -12.30 -7.52 -15.25
N LEU A 15 -12.40 -8.85 -15.35
CA LEU A 15 -13.66 -9.55 -15.61
C LEU A 15 -14.58 -9.52 -14.38
N LEU A 16 -14.00 -9.42 -13.20
CA LEU A 16 -14.72 -9.45 -11.92
C LEU A 16 -15.40 -8.12 -11.58
N LEU A 17 -14.85 -6.99 -12.03
CA LEU A 17 -15.53 -5.69 -11.94
C LEU A 17 -16.71 -5.56 -12.92
N ARG A 18 -16.65 -6.27 -14.05
CA ARG A 18 -17.70 -6.29 -15.08
C ARG A 18 -18.85 -7.25 -14.74
N ALA A 19 -18.68 -8.17 -13.79
CA ALA A 19 -19.69 -9.14 -13.39
C ALA A 19 -20.76 -8.54 -12.46
N ALA A 20 -22.03 -8.89 -12.67
CA ALA A 20 -23.16 -8.35 -11.89
C ALA A 20 -23.11 -8.75 -10.40
N LYS A 21 -22.74 -10.01 -10.10
CA LYS A 21 -22.43 -10.59 -8.76
C LYS A 21 -21.58 -11.86 -8.98
N PRO A 22 -20.62 -12.24 -8.10
CA PRO A 22 -20.35 -11.75 -6.75
C PRO A 22 -19.09 -10.86 -6.66
N LYS A 23 -19.28 -9.56 -6.44
CA LYS A 23 -18.20 -8.56 -6.30
C LYS A 23 -17.46 -8.63 -4.96
N LEU A 24 -18.20 -8.96 -3.88
CA LEU A 24 -17.71 -8.87 -2.49
C LEU A 24 -16.67 -9.93 -2.11
N ALA A 25 -16.87 -11.20 -2.47
CA ALA A 25 -15.98 -12.28 -2.05
C ALA A 25 -14.57 -12.15 -2.65
N ILE A 26 -14.50 -11.63 -3.87
CA ILE A 26 -13.27 -11.49 -4.65
C ILE A 26 -12.50 -10.27 -4.21
N GLU A 27 -13.19 -9.14 -4.02
CA GLU A 27 -12.64 -7.97 -3.35
C GLU A 27 -12.10 -8.33 -1.96
N GLN A 28 -12.87 -9.07 -1.16
CA GLN A 28 -12.43 -9.53 0.16
C GLN A 28 -11.17 -10.39 0.08
N ASN A 29 -11.11 -11.36 -0.82
CA ASN A 29 -9.94 -12.21 -1.01
C ASN A 29 -8.71 -11.39 -1.46
N LEU A 30 -8.90 -10.44 -2.39
CA LEU A 30 -7.83 -9.55 -2.84
C LEU A 30 -7.31 -8.67 -1.70
N VAL A 31 -8.20 -8.05 -0.95
CA VAL A 31 -7.84 -7.22 0.20
C VAL A 31 -7.14 -8.04 1.28
N GLN A 32 -7.60 -9.26 1.56
CA GLN A 32 -6.95 -10.16 2.51
C GLN A 32 -5.53 -10.54 2.05
N LEU A 33 -5.39 -10.95 0.79
CA LEU A 33 -4.09 -11.27 0.19
C LEU A 33 -3.12 -10.09 0.32
N LEU A 34 -3.52 -8.91 -0.15
CA LEU A 34 -2.69 -7.71 -0.10
C LEU A 34 -2.38 -7.30 1.35
N THR A 35 -3.33 -7.39 2.28
CA THR A 35 -3.08 -7.06 3.69
C THR A 35 -1.97 -7.91 4.30
N VAL A 36 -1.95 -9.21 4.02
CA VAL A 36 -0.89 -10.10 4.51
C VAL A 36 0.43 -9.76 3.85
N ARG A 37 0.44 -9.68 2.51
CA ARG A 37 1.68 -9.61 1.73
C ARG A 37 2.36 -8.25 1.78
N LEU A 38 1.61 -7.16 1.72
CA LEU A 38 2.16 -5.80 1.83
C LEU A 38 2.76 -5.55 3.22
N LYS A 39 2.19 -6.16 4.26
CA LYS A 39 2.78 -6.14 5.61
C LYS A 39 4.13 -6.86 5.64
N GLU A 40 4.25 -8.03 5.01
CA GLU A 40 5.51 -8.76 4.89
C GLU A 40 6.57 -7.93 4.14
N LEU A 41 6.14 -7.18 3.12
CA LEU A 41 6.98 -6.29 2.31
C LEU A 41 7.23 -4.91 2.94
N ARG A 42 6.61 -4.60 4.09
CA ARG A 42 6.68 -3.28 4.77
C ARG A 42 6.21 -2.11 3.89
N MET A 43 5.24 -2.34 3.02
CA MET A 43 4.63 -1.32 2.16
C MET A 43 3.53 -0.56 2.90
N ALA A 44 3.26 0.67 2.45
CA ALA A 44 2.10 1.41 2.92
C ALA A 44 0.82 0.71 2.43
N TRP A 45 -0.21 0.68 3.26
CA TRP A 45 -1.45 -0.01 2.92
C TRP A 45 -2.66 0.67 3.55
N ASN A 46 -3.59 1.13 2.71
CA ASN A 46 -4.86 1.69 3.15
C ASN A 46 -6.04 0.87 2.60
N PRO A 47 -6.47 -0.19 3.32
CA PRO A 47 -7.52 -1.09 2.85
C PRO A 47 -8.90 -0.41 2.72
N ALA A 48 -9.11 0.75 3.33
CA ALA A 48 -10.34 1.52 3.16
C ALA A 48 -10.32 2.30 1.84
N ALA A 49 -9.24 3.06 1.58
CA ALA A 49 -9.07 3.78 0.32
C ALA A 49 -8.99 2.83 -0.87
N PHE A 50 -8.30 1.70 -0.74
CA PHE A 50 -8.21 0.73 -1.84
C PHE A 50 -9.58 0.19 -2.25
N ARG A 51 -10.44 -0.17 -1.28
CA ARG A 51 -11.82 -0.59 -1.54
C ARG A 51 -12.65 0.51 -2.19
N GLY A 52 -12.52 1.74 -1.70
CA GLY A 52 -13.19 2.89 -2.28
C GLY A 52 -12.78 3.14 -3.73
N GLY A 53 -11.48 2.98 -4.03
CA GLY A 53 -10.92 3.03 -5.39
C GLY A 53 -11.51 1.96 -6.31
N LEU A 54 -11.57 0.71 -5.86
CA LEU A 54 -12.16 -0.41 -6.62
C LEU A 54 -13.65 -0.20 -6.95
N MET A 55 -14.39 0.51 -6.09
CA MET A 55 -15.80 0.83 -6.30
C MET A 55 -16.03 2.08 -7.16
N ASN A 56 -14.98 2.82 -7.51
CA ASN A 56 -15.10 4.01 -8.31
C ASN A 56 -15.32 3.65 -9.80
N PRO A 57 -16.44 4.08 -10.43
CA PRO A 57 -16.72 3.77 -11.83
C PRO A 57 -15.74 4.43 -12.82
N ARG A 58 -14.92 5.39 -12.37
CA ARG A 58 -13.87 6.05 -13.17
C ARG A 58 -12.53 5.34 -13.08
N LEU A 59 -12.39 4.30 -12.27
CA LEU A 59 -11.16 3.51 -12.18
C LEU A 59 -10.85 2.87 -13.54
N PRO A 60 -9.70 3.17 -14.16
CA PRO A 60 -9.38 2.61 -15.47
C PRO A 60 -9.12 1.11 -15.40
N VAL A 61 -9.62 0.37 -16.39
CA VAL A 61 -9.46 -1.09 -16.49
C VAL A 61 -7.98 -1.50 -16.56
N TRP A 62 -7.16 -0.72 -17.26
CA TRP A 62 -5.73 -1.03 -17.42
C TRP A 62 -4.97 -1.07 -16.08
N LEU A 63 -5.40 -0.31 -15.08
CA LEU A 63 -4.76 -0.28 -13.77
C LEU A 63 -5.01 -1.59 -12.99
N LEU A 64 -6.15 -2.21 -13.24
CA LEU A 64 -6.52 -3.50 -12.67
C LEU A 64 -5.85 -4.67 -13.40
N GLU A 65 -5.73 -4.57 -14.73
CA GLU A 65 -4.93 -5.50 -15.54
C GLU A 65 -3.46 -5.47 -15.09
N LYS A 66 -2.93 -4.27 -14.81
CA LYS A 66 -1.60 -4.09 -14.26
C LYS A 66 -1.47 -4.74 -12.87
N LEU A 67 -2.40 -4.46 -11.95
CA LEU A 67 -2.41 -5.06 -10.62
C LEU A 67 -2.45 -6.59 -10.68
N GLU A 68 -3.33 -7.16 -11.52
CA GLU A 68 -3.43 -8.61 -11.71
C GLU A 68 -2.11 -9.21 -12.21
N SER A 69 -1.48 -8.55 -13.18
CA SER A 69 -0.19 -8.98 -13.73
C SER A 69 0.90 -8.98 -12.65
N LEU A 70 0.96 -7.92 -11.84
CA LEU A 70 1.92 -7.79 -10.75
C LEU A 70 1.70 -8.83 -9.65
N ILE A 71 0.45 -9.08 -9.26
CA ILE A 71 0.10 -10.13 -8.29
C ILE A 71 0.47 -11.51 -8.85
N THR A 72 0.19 -11.77 -10.13
CA THR A 72 0.55 -13.05 -10.77
C THR A 72 2.07 -13.26 -10.76
N LEU A 73 2.85 -12.23 -11.11
CA LEU A 73 4.31 -12.27 -11.03
C LEU A 73 4.80 -12.46 -9.60
N ALA A 74 4.15 -11.82 -8.63
CA ALA A 74 4.47 -11.98 -7.21
C ALA A 74 4.21 -13.41 -6.74
N GLU A 75 3.06 -14.00 -7.07
CA GLU A 75 2.75 -15.40 -6.77
C GLU A 75 3.75 -16.36 -7.42
N THR A 76 4.13 -16.14 -8.68
CA THR A 76 5.12 -16.99 -9.38
C THR A 76 6.52 -16.93 -8.77
N SER A 77 6.83 -15.87 -8.02
CA SER A 77 8.12 -15.68 -7.35
C SER A 77 8.05 -15.95 -5.84
N ASP A 78 6.96 -16.55 -5.35
CA ASP A 78 6.69 -16.73 -3.92
C ASP A 78 6.86 -15.42 -3.12
N TRP A 79 6.45 -14.30 -3.73
CA TRP A 79 6.54 -12.95 -3.19
C TRP A 79 7.98 -12.45 -2.91
N ARG A 80 8.99 -13.08 -3.50
CA ARG A 80 10.39 -12.63 -3.47
C ARG A 80 10.64 -11.58 -4.55
N LEU A 81 10.06 -10.40 -4.37
CA LEU A 81 10.08 -9.34 -5.36
C LEU A 81 11.44 -8.64 -5.42
N SER A 82 11.86 -8.28 -6.63
CA SER A 82 12.94 -7.30 -6.82
C SER A 82 12.49 -5.93 -6.30
N LYS A 83 13.44 -5.03 -5.99
CA LYS A 83 13.11 -3.66 -5.57
C LYS A 83 12.23 -2.92 -6.59
N SER A 84 12.51 -3.13 -7.88
CA SER A 84 11.73 -2.54 -8.98
C SER A 84 10.29 -3.02 -8.96
N LEU A 85 10.08 -4.33 -8.87
CA LEU A 85 8.75 -4.93 -8.90
C LEU A 85 7.94 -4.59 -7.64
N ALA A 86 8.61 -4.55 -6.49
CA ALA A 86 8.03 -4.10 -5.23
C ALA A 86 7.55 -2.65 -5.33
N SER A 87 8.38 -1.74 -5.85
CA SER A 87 7.99 -0.35 -6.05
C SER A 87 6.85 -0.20 -7.06
N GLU A 88 6.84 -1.00 -8.12
CA GLU A 88 5.77 -0.94 -9.12
C GLU A 88 4.43 -1.45 -8.56
N LEU A 89 4.46 -2.48 -7.72
CA LEU A 89 3.28 -2.95 -6.97
C LEU A 89 2.74 -1.86 -6.03
N ASP A 90 3.63 -1.26 -5.24
CA ASP A 90 3.28 -0.17 -4.29
C ASP A 90 2.63 1.02 -5.02
N ASN A 91 3.27 1.50 -6.10
CA ASN A 91 2.74 2.60 -6.92
C ASN A 91 1.38 2.25 -7.54
N THR A 92 1.20 1.01 -8.03
CA THR A 92 -0.06 0.58 -8.64
C THR A 92 -1.19 0.53 -7.60
N ILE A 93 -0.88 0.15 -6.36
CA ILE A 93 -1.85 0.17 -5.25
C ILE A 93 -2.21 1.61 -4.89
N GLU A 94 -1.22 2.48 -4.74
CA GLU A 94 -1.44 3.90 -4.44
C GLU A 94 -2.30 4.56 -5.54
N ASP A 95 -2.00 4.29 -6.81
CA ASP A 95 -2.78 4.77 -7.95
C ASP A 95 -4.26 4.38 -7.79
N ILE A 96 -4.56 3.13 -7.41
CA ILE A 96 -5.95 2.67 -7.17
C ILE A 96 -6.57 3.41 -5.98
N GLU A 97 -5.83 3.55 -4.87
CA GLU A 97 -6.28 4.28 -3.69
C GLU A 97 -6.65 5.73 -4.01
N THR A 98 -5.93 6.40 -4.94
CA THR A 98 -6.24 7.78 -5.36
C THR A 98 -7.61 7.96 -6.04
N PHE A 99 -8.23 6.86 -6.50
CA PHE A 99 -9.59 6.89 -7.01
C PHE A 99 -10.64 6.87 -5.91
N ASP A 100 -10.31 6.65 -4.63
CA ASP A 100 -11.26 6.85 -3.54
C ASP A 100 -11.57 8.35 -3.35
N PRO A 101 -12.83 8.80 -3.50
CA PRO A 101 -13.15 10.23 -3.41
C PRO A 101 -12.80 10.89 -2.06
N PRO A 102 -13.09 10.26 -0.90
CA PRO A 102 -12.60 10.74 0.40
C PRO A 102 -11.07 10.89 0.47
N PHE A 103 -10.32 9.88 0.03
CA PHE A 103 -8.86 9.92 0.00
C PHE A 103 -8.34 11.02 -0.94
N GLN A 104 -8.93 11.15 -2.13
CA GLN A 104 -8.60 12.22 -3.07
C GLN A 104 -8.87 13.61 -2.49
N ALA A 105 -9.97 13.79 -1.74
CA ALA A 105 -10.28 15.04 -1.07
C ALA A 105 -9.24 15.35 0.03
N ALA A 106 -8.83 14.34 0.81
CA ALA A 106 -7.79 14.48 1.81
C ALA A 106 -6.43 14.87 1.19
N LEU A 107 -6.04 14.25 0.06
CA LEU A 107 -4.84 14.61 -0.68
C LEU A 107 -4.88 16.05 -1.21
N ARG A 108 -6.01 16.48 -1.78
CA ARG A 108 -6.21 17.87 -2.24
C ARG A 108 -6.11 18.85 -1.08
N GLN A 109 -6.69 18.52 0.06
CA GLN A 109 -6.64 19.36 1.26
C GLN A 109 -5.20 19.46 1.77
N ALA A 110 -4.48 18.34 1.89
CA ALA A 110 -3.07 18.32 2.26
C ALA A 110 -2.22 19.18 1.30
N SER A 111 -2.44 19.07 -0.01
CA SER A 111 -1.76 19.91 -1.01
C SER A 111 -2.05 21.41 -0.84
N ARG A 112 -3.30 21.78 -0.51
CA ARG A 112 -3.66 23.17 -0.21
C ARG A 112 -2.98 23.68 1.06
N ASP A 113 -2.90 22.84 2.10
CA ASP A 113 -2.24 23.20 3.34
C ASP A 113 -0.73 23.39 3.16
N VAL A 114 -0.09 22.53 2.36
CA VAL A 114 1.30 22.68 1.91
C VAL A 114 1.50 24.02 1.19
N LYS A 115 0.67 24.34 0.18
CA LYS A 115 0.76 25.61 -0.56
C LYS A 115 0.50 26.84 0.33
N ALA A 116 -0.34 26.69 1.34
CA ALA A 116 -0.67 27.76 2.28
C ALA A 116 0.36 27.93 3.41
N GLY A 117 1.47 27.18 3.40
CA GLY A 117 2.46 27.22 4.49
C GLY A 117 1.97 26.62 5.80
N ARG A 118 0.80 25.96 5.81
CA ARG A 118 0.21 25.30 6.98
C ARG A 118 0.78 23.90 7.12
N PHE A 119 2.08 23.82 7.36
CA PHE A 119 2.74 22.56 7.66
C PHE A 119 2.64 22.27 9.14
N VAL A 120 2.24 21.04 9.47
CA VAL A 120 2.51 20.49 10.79
C VAL A 120 3.90 19.88 10.68
N THR A 121 4.91 20.50 11.30
CA THR A 121 6.26 19.93 11.27
C THR A 121 6.25 18.54 11.88
N GLN A 122 7.21 17.69 11.51
CA GLN A 122 7.36 16.35 12.09
C GLN A 122 7.31 16.42 13.64
N GLU A 123 7.92 17.44 14.23
CA GLU A 123 7.91 17.68 15.67
C GLU A 123 6.50 17.97 16.23
N VAL A 124 5.67 18.71 15.50
CA VAL A 124 4.28 18.97 15.95
C VAL A 124 3.43 17.70 15.83
N LEU A 125 3.66 16.85 14.82
CA LEU A 125 3.02 15.52 14.75
C LEU A 125 3.48 14.61 15.90
N GLU A 126 4.79 14.58 16.19
CA GLU A 126 5.37 13.81 17.28
C GLU A 126 4.82 14.24 18.65
N GLN A 127 4.67 15.54 18.90
CA GLN A 127 4.07 16.07 20.12
C GLN A 127 2.57 15.78 20.21
N ARG A 128 1.82 16.00 19.13
CA ARG A 128 0.36 15.82 19.10
C ARG A 128 -0.07 14.36 19.28
N TYR A 129 0.72 13.43 18.75
CA TYR A 129 0.48 12.00 18.87
C TYR A 129 1.34 11.31 19.94
N ARG A 130 2.08 12.08 20.76
CA ARG A 130 3.00 11.58 21.80
C ARG A 130 3.96 10.50 21.30
N ILE A 131 4.40 10.61 20.04
CA ILE A 131 5.42 9.74 19.47
C ILE A 131 6.73 10.14 20.14
N ARG A 132 7.13 9.42 21.19
CA ARG A 132 8.45 9.60 21.80
C ARG A 132 9.47 9.26 20.74
N LYS A 133 10.36 10.21 20.40
CA LYS A 133 11.60 9.90 19.66
C LYS A 133 12.22 8.65 20.33
N PRO A 134 12.57 7.60 19.58
CA PRO A 134 13.32 6.50 20.16
C PRO A 134 14.53 7.13 20.83
N SER A 135 14.67 6.92 22.13
CA SER A 135 15.74 7.49 22.93
C SER A 135 17.04 7.23 22.20
N THR A 136 17.67 8.28 21.66
CA THR A 136 19.04 8.19 21.21
C THR A 136 19.79 7.65 22.42
N ILE A 137 20.24 6.40 22.33
CA ILE A 137 21.24 5.88 23.24
C ILE A 137 22.45 6.78 22.98
N MET A 138 22.60 7.80 23.82
CA MET A 138 23.86 8.51 23.96
C MET A 138 24.86 7.47 24.44
N MET A 139 25.55 6.82 23.50
CA MET A 139 26.85 6.28 23.84
C MET A 139 27.69 7.50 24.22
N LYS A 140 27.96 7.65 25.53
CA LYS A 140 29.05 8.46 26.04
C LYS A 140 30.32 7.90 25.39
N GLY A 141 30.67 8.46 24.23
CA GLY A 141 31.96 8.24 23.59
C GLY A 141 32.98 9.04 24.37
N ASP A 142 33.86 8.32 25.04
CA ASP A 142 35.00 8.81 25.78
C ASP A 142 35.83 9.83 25.00
N ALA A 143 36.34 10.82 25.73
CA ALA A 143 37.35 11.75 25.25
C ALA A 143 38.59 10.97 24.78
N VAL A 144 38.84 10.97 23.47
CA VAL A 144 40.12 10.54 22.91
C VAL A 144 41.06 11.74 22.96
N ARG A 145 42.02 11.71 23.89
CA ARG A 145 43.20 12.59 23.90
C ARG A 145 44.03 12.30 22.65
N ILE A 146 44.34 13.34 21.88
CA ILE A 146 45.42 13.32 20.89
C ILE A 146 46.71 13.60 21.66
N ILE A 147 47.66 12.66 21.58
CA ILE A 147 49.06 12.84 21.97
C ILE A 147 49.80 13.31 20.73
#